data_AF-A0AA43AMD0-F1
#
_entry.id   AF-A0AA43AMD0-F1
#
_cell.length_a   1.000
_cell.length_b   1.000
_cell.length_c   1.000
_cell.angle_alpha   90.00
_cell.angle_beta   90.00
_cell.angle_gamma   90.00
#
_symmetry.space_group_name_H-M   'P 1'
#
loop_
_entity.id
_entity.type
_entity.pdbx_description
1 polymer ?
#
loop_
_entity_poly.entity_id
_entity_poly.type
_entity_poly.pdbx_seq_one_letter_code
_entity_poly.pdbx_strand_id
1 'polypeptide(L)'
;MAPLIDGAWKFQVGDDPRWAGIALDDSSWETLDLSAPASSIDGDVGLPNHVGGWMAHGHSGYQGYAWYRRTLAIPEGDRAWDILGPTAVEDGYELYWNGKRLGGSGRLGESPRVVGTRPMIFSLPADAAGTQGVIAIRAFMQPGSAAGPASGGIHVAPTLAPQPESRELYRVQWWRTVAGYSVEVVEPLAMAMVIVLALFLRPLSSQRSFIAFVCVALLLSAVRRLDNAIVSWTDLLSLSAYAWLNNVLWMPLSLAAWALAWNRWVLPPSRMIDGSAFVLAALGAAGGVMGAAWGTQVFRLGTLALLVLVAARIARNGPTRGMALIVMLMITVSQYTSELGSLGVPTIWFPFGIGVTLTQYVYGIAIPLLAVLIVRSATTAAPVSGASPC
;
A
#
# COMPACT_ATOMS: atom_id res chain seq x y z
N MET A 1 -31.77 2.14 -9.30
CA MET A 1 -30.46 1.49 -9.46
C MET A 1 -29.58 2.43 -10.25
N ALA A 2 -28.41 2.81 -9.71
CA ALA A 2 -27.42 3.60 -10.44
C ALA A 2 -26.61 2.62 -11.31
N PRO A 3 -26.70 2.68 -12.65
CA PRO A 3 -26.03 1.71 -13.49
C PRO A 3 -24.52 1.91 -13.42
N LEU A 4 -23.83 0.83 -13.08
CA LEU A 4 -22.41 0.70 -13.39
C LEU A 4 -22.25 0.87 -14.90
N ILE A 5 -21.21 1.58 -15.31
CA ILE A 5 -20.88 1.80 -16.72
C ILE A 5 -19.93 0.69 -17.15
N ASP A 6 -20.38 -0.57 -17.00
CA ASP A 6 -19.67 -1.83 -17.32
C ASP A 6 -20.04 -2.37 -18.71
N GLY A 7 -19.43 -3.47 -19.16
CA GLY A 7 -19.62 -3.93 -20.54
C GLY A 7 -18.57 -3.40 -21.50
N ALA A 8 -18.92 -3.40 -22.78
CA ALA A 8 -18.05 -3.02 -23.88
C ALA A 8 -17.71 -1.51 -23.87
N TRP A 9 -16.42 -1.20 -23.82
CA TRP A 9 -15.84 0.11 -24.05
C TRP A 9 -14.97 0.10 -25.30
N LYS A 10 -15.00 1.19 -26.08
CA LYS A 10 -14.01 1.42 -27.11
C LYS A 10 -12.67 1.71 -26.45
N PHE A 11 -11.61 1.06 -26.89
CA PHE A 11 -10.29 1.12 -26.27
C PHE A 11 -9.21 1.38 -27.34
N GLN A 12 -8.19 2.17 -26.98
CA GLN A 12 -7.09 2.49 -27.88
C GLN A 12 -5.83 2.84 -27.07
N VAL A 13 -4.73 2.17 -27.38
CA VAL A 13 -3.41 2.50 -26.83
C VAL A 13 -2.83 3.75 -27.48
N GLY A 14 -1.99 4.48 -26.73
CA GLY A 14 -1.39 5.74 -27.15
C GLY A 14 -2.05 6.95 -26.51
N ASP A 15 -1.62 8.14 -26.93
CA ASP A 15 -2.04 9.39 -26.30
C ASP A 15 -2.31 10.50 -27.32
N ASP A 16 -3.58 10.72 -27.65
CA ASP A 16 -4.01 11.87 -28.44
C ASP A 16 -5.16 12.59 -27.74
N PRO A 17 -4.96 13.82 -27.25
CA PRO A 17 -6.01 14.59 -26.57
C PRO A 17 -7.27 14.81 -27.42
N ARG A 18 -7.18 14.74 -28.75
CA ARG A 18 -8.35 14.84 -29.65
C ARG A 18 -9.32 13.69 -29.45
N TRP A 19 -8.85 12.56 -28.91
CA TRP A 19 -9.68 11.40 -28.63
C TRP A 19 -10.70 11.62 -27.50
N ALA A 20 -10.67 12.76 -26.80
CA ALA A 20 -11.75 13.14 -25.88
C ALA A 20 -13.01 13.63 -26.62
N GLY A 21 -12.89 14.10 -27.87
CA GLY A 21 -13.94 14.82 -28.57
C GLY A 21 -15.19 13.99 -28.88
N ILE A 22 -16.37 14.63 -28.85
CA ILE A 22 -17.64 13.98 -29.18
C ILE A 22 -17.73 13.55 -30.65
N ALA A 23 -17.08 14.27 -31.56
CA ALA A 23 -17.12 14.02 -33.01
C ALA A 23 -16.10 12.99 -33.51
N LEU A 24 -15.31 12.37 -32.63
CA LEU A 24 -14.36 11.34 -33.01
C LEU A 24 -15.10 10.07 -33.46
N ASP A 25 -14.72 9.54 -34.63
CA ASP A 25 -15.09 8.20 -35.06
C ASP A 25 -14.17 7.15 -34.40
N ASP A 26 -14.71 6.40 -33.44
CA ASP A 26 -14.04 5.31 -32.73
C ASP A 26 -14.50 3.92 -33.21
N SER A 27 -15.14 3.83 -34.38
CA SER A 27 -15.62 2.56 -34.93
C SER A 27 -14.51 1.53 -35.13
N SER A 28 -13.32 1.99 -35.53
CA SER A 28 -12.10 1.19 -35.73
C SER A 28 -11.38 0.79 -34.44
N TRP A 29 -11.74 1.39 -33.30
CA TRP A 29 -11.12 1.07 -32.02
C TRP A 29 -11.52 -0.34 -31.58
N GLU A 30 -10.59 -1.01 -30.90
CA GLU A 30 -10.84 -2.27 -30.24
C GLU A 30 -11.89 -2.12 -29.14
N THR A 31 -12.47 -3.24 -28.72
CA THR A 31 -13.45 -3.27 -27.65
C THR A 31 -12.84 -3.99 -26.45
N LEU A 32 -12.81 -3.31 -25.30
CA LEU A 32 -12.40 -3.88 -24.02
C LEU A 32 -13.63 -3.97 -23.11
N ASP A 33 -13.90 -5.14 -22.56
CA ASP A 33 -15.05 -5.40 -21.69
C ASP A 33 -14.70 -5.18 -20.22
N LEU A 34 -15.39 -4.24 -19.57
CA LEU A 34 -15.26 -3.94 -18.14
C LEU A 34 -16.33 -4.64 -17.29
N SER A 35 -17.02 -5.66 -17.82
CA SER A 35 -17.97 -6.49 -17.07
C SER A 35 -17.25 -7.36 -16.05
N ALA A 36 -17.38 -7.00 -14.78
CA ALA A 36 -16.79 -7.75 -13.69
C ALA A 36 -17.66 -8.93 -13.25
N PRO A 37 -17.08 -10.11 -12.94
CA PRO A 37 -17.81 -11.17 -12.25
C PRO A 37 -18.38 -10.67 -10.91
N ALA A 38 -19.61 -11.05 -10.56
CA ALA A 38 -20.27 -10.53 -9.35
C ALA A 38 -19.52 -10.84 -8.04
N SER A 39 -18.68 -11.88 -8.02
CA SER A 39 -17.85 -12.27 -6.87
C SER A 39 -16.44 -11.67 -6.91
N SER A 40 -16.09 -10.88 -7.94
CA SER A 40 -14.76 -10.30 -8.08
C SER A 40 -14.54 -9.18 -7.07
N ILE A 41 -13.37 -9.22 -6.44
CA ILE A 41 -12.84 -8.17 -5.58
C ILE A 41 -11.38 -7.88 -5.95
N ASP A 42 -10.91 -6.68 -5.67
CA ASP A 42 -9.49 -6.36 -5.78
C ASP A 42 -8.64 -7.11 -4.74
N GLY A 43 -7.33 -7.13 -4.97
CA GLY A 43 -6.35 -7.73 -4.06
C GLY A 43 -5.90 -6.83 -2.91
N ASP A 44 -6.60 -5.73 -2.67
CA ASP A 44 -6.20 -4.68 -1.71
C ASP A 44 -7.29 -4.44 -0.67
N VAL A 45 -8.17 -3.44 -0.83
CA VAL A 45 -9.17 -3.10 0.21
C VAL A 45 -10.48 -3.88 0.11
N GLY A 46 -10.62 -4.75 -0.88
CA GLY A 46 -11.83 -5.52 -1.19
C GLY A 46 -12.83 -4.73 -2.05
N LEU A 47 -12.36 -3.89 -2.97
CA LEU A 47 -13.22 -3.19 -3.94
C LEU A 47 -13.96 -4.22 -4.81
N PRO A 48 -15.30 -4.13 -4.93
CA PRO A 48 -16.06 -5.09 -5.72
C PRO A 48 -15.97 -4.74 -7.22
N ASN A 49 -16.42 -5.66 -8.07
CA ASN A 49 -16.50 -5.47 -9.51
C ASN A 49 -15.12 -5.19 -10.14
N HIS A 50 -14.11 -5.95 -9.72
CA HIS A 50 -12.75 -5.83 -10.20
C HIS A 50 -12.54 -6.64 -11.49
N VAL A 51 -11.95 -6.02 -12.51
CA VAL A 51 -11.51 -6.67 -13.76
C VAL A 51 -10.02 -6.54 -13.96
N GLY A 52 -9.47 -7.44 -14.77
CA GLY A 52 -8.10 -7.32 -15.24
C GLY A 52 -7.92 -6.06 -16.08
N GLY A 53 -6.75 -5.46 -15.96
CA GLY A 53 -6.32 -4.32 -16.76
C GLY A 53 -6.03 -4.69 -18.21
N TRP A 54 -5.63 -3.72 -19.04
CA TRP A 54 -5.37 -3.95 -20.47
C TRP A 54 -4.35 -5.05 -20.76
N MET A 55 -3.43 -5.34 -19.83
CA MET A 55 -2.47 -6.46 -20.00
C MET A 55 -3.17 -7.82 -20.01
N ALA A 56 -4.25 -7.99 -19.25
CA ALA A 56 -5.10 -9.18 -19.29
C ALA A 56 -5.96 -9.24 -20.58
N HIS A 57 -6.08 -8.12 -21.29
CA HIS A 57 -6.88 -7.97 -22.50
C HIS A 57 -6.02 -7.87 -23.77
N GLY A 58 -4.85 -8.51 -23.79
CA GLY A 58 -4.03 -8.66 -24.99
C GLY A 58 -2.88 -7.66 -25.14
N HIS A 59 -2.77 -6.67 -24.24
CA HIS A 59 -1.71 -5.64 -24.28
C HIS A 59 -0.59 -5.95 -23.28
N SER A 60 -0.08 -7.18 -23.33
CA SER A 60 0.95 -7.65 -22.38
C SER A 60 2.21 -6.78 -22.43
N GLY A 61 2.66 -6.31 -21.26
CA GLY A 61 3.84 -5.45 -21.14
C GLY A 61 3.64 -3.99 -21.59
N TYR A 62 2.44 -3.62 -22.06
CA TYR A 62 2.16 -2.24 -22.45
C TYR A 62 2.07 -1.31 -21.24
N GLN A 63 2.86 -0.24 -21.26
CA GLN A 63 2.89 0.82 -20.25
C GLN A 63 2.77 2.19 -20.94
N GLY A 64 2.30 3.19 -20.20
CA GLY A 64 2.02 4.52 -20.73
C GLY A 64 0.53 4.81 -20.82
N TYR A 65 0.11 5.42 -21.92
CA TYR A 65 -1.24 5.98 -22.07
C TYR A 65 -2.18 5.05 -22.81
N ALA A 66 -3.43 5.01 -22.38
CA ALA A 66 -4.50 4.43 -23.17
C ALA A 66 -5.81 5.18 -22.94
N TRP A 67 -6.73 5.04 -23.89
CA TRP A 67 -8.01 5.72 -23.88
C TRP A 67 -9.17 4.75 -23.91
N TYR A 68 -10.19 5.05 -23.11
CA TYR A 68 -11.47 4.36 -23.08
C TYR A 68 -12.56 5.33 -23.51
N ARG A 69 -13.48 4.92 -24.37
CA ARG A 69 -14.62 5.72 -24.82
C ARG A 69 -15.91 4.94 -24.75
N ARG A 70 -16.97 5.63 -24.35
CA ARG A 70 -18.33 5.07 -24.38
C ARG A 70 -19.37 6.15 -24.59
N THR A 71 -20.35 5.81 -25.42
CA THR A 71 -21.55 6.62 -25.62
C THR A 71 -22.59 6.26 -24.56
N LEU A 72 -23.17 7.27 -23.92
CA LEU A 72 -24.16 7.13 -22.85
C LEU A 72 -25.39 7.96 -23.18
N ALA A 73 -26.57 7.38 -22.98
CA ALA A 73 -27.82 8.12 -22.94
C ALA A 73 -28.12 8.47 -21.48
N ILE A 74 -28.25 9.77 -21.19
CA ILE A 74 -28.64 10.24 -19.86
C ILE A 74 -30.16 10.25 -19.78
N PRO A 75 -30.78 9.59 -18.80
CA PRO A 75 -32.23 9.56 -18.70
C PRO A 75 -32.84 10.98 -18.61
N GLU A 76 -33.97 11.16 -19.28
CA GLU A 76 -34.76 12.40 -19.23
C GLU A 76 -35.26 12.71 -17.80
N GLY A 77 -35.51 13.99 -17.54
CA GLY A 77 -36.10 14.51 -16.31
C GLY A 77 -35.27 15.60 -15.65
N ASP A 78 -35.76 16.12 -14.52
CA ASP A 78 -35.21 17.32 -13.87
C ASP A 78 -34.07 17.01 -12.89
N ARG A 79 -33.49 15.81 -12.94
CA ARG A 79 -32.43 15.39 -12.03
C ARG A 79 -31.06 15.78 -12.59
N ALA A 80 -30.22 16.33 -11.72
CA ALA A 80 -28.80 16.45 -11.98
C ALA A 80 -28.12 15.08 -11.83
N TRP A 81 -27.16 14.81 -12.72
CA TRP A 81 -26.44 13.55 -12.81
C TRP A 81 -24.95 13.76 -12.53
N ASP A 82 -24.36 12.79 -11.85
CA ASP A 82 -22.92 12.70 -11.64
C ASP A 82 -22.37 11.40 -12.20
N ILE A 83 -21.08 11.41 -12.51
CA ILE A 83 -20.29 10.22 -12.75
C ILE A 83 -19.38 10.02 -11.54
N LEU A 84 -19.54 8.89 -10.85
CA LEU A 84 -18.51 8.40 -9.94
C LEU A 84 -17.41 7.80 -10.81
N GLY A 85 -16.21 8.36 -10.70
CA GLY A 85 -15.06 7.90 -11.47
C GLY A 85 -14.69 6.47 -11.11
N PRO A 86 -13.86 5.81 -11.94
CA PRO A 86 -13.27 4.53 -11.60
C PRO A 86 -12.60 4.58 -10.22
N THR A 87 -12.98 3.68 -9.31
CA THR A 87 -12.36 3.62 -7.97
C THR A 87 -11.03 2.88 -7.97
N ALA A 88 -10.72 2.15 -9.04
CA ALA A 88 -9.46 1.46 -9.22
C ALA A 88 -8.98 1.62 -10.67
N VAL A 89 -7.82 2.27 -10.80
CA VAL A 89 -7.03 2.45 -12.03
C VAL A 89 -5.57 2.33 -11.61
N GLU A 90 -4.74 1.63 -12.38
CA GLU A 90 -3.36 1.28 -12.00
C GLU A 90 -2.55 2.45 -11.41
N ASP A 91 -2.45 3.60 -12.11
CA ASP A 91 -1.70 4.76 -11.59
C ASP A 91 -2.45 6.10 -11.68
N GLY A 92 -3.13 6.40 -12.78
CA GLY A 92 -3.86 7.66 -12.89
C GLY A 92 -4.81 7.74 -14.08
N TYR A 93 -5.76 8.66 -14.02
CA TYR A 93 -6.70 8.89 -15.10
C TYR A 93 -7.22 10.32 -15.17
N GLU A 94 -7.71 10.71 -16.34
CA GLU A 94 -8.52 11.90 -16.58
C GLU A 94 -9.84 11.51 -17.23
N LEU A 95 -10.92 12.11 -16.76
CA LEU A 95 -12.28 11.86 -17.22
C LEU A 95 -12.83 13.07 -17.96
N TYR A 96 -13.44 12.81 -19.10
CA TYR A 96 -13.98 13.81 -20.03
C TYR A 96 -15.44 13.51 -20.34
N TRP A 97 -16.22 14.57 -20.50
CA TRP A 97 -17.58 14.54 -21.03
C TRP A 97 -17.65 15.42 -22.28
N ASN A 98 -18.00 14.82 -23.42
CA ASN A 98 -18.12 15.51 -24.71
C ASN A 98 -16.86 16.35 -25.06
N GLY A 99 -15.67 15.83 -24.78
CA GLY A 99 -14.39 16.52 -24.99
C GLY A 99 -13.95 17.49 -23.89
N LYS A 100 -14.82 17.84 -22.94
CA LYS A 100 -14.47 18.71 -21.81
C LYS A 100 -14.00 17.86 -20.62
N ARG A 101 -12.80 18.16 -20.12
CA ARG A 101 -12.25 17.52 -18.91
C ARG A 101 -13.09 17.88 -17.69
N LEU A 102 -13.57 16.86 -16.96
CA LEU A 102 -14.26 17.04 -15.68
C LEU A 102 -13.29 16.98 -14.49
N GLY A 103 -12.28 16.10 -14.56
CA GLY A 103 -11.34 15.87 -13.48
C GLY A 103 -10.59 14.55 -13.63
N GLY A 104 -10.02 14.02 -12.55
CA GLY A 104 -9.29 12.76 -12.58
C GLY A 104 -8.36 12.54 -11.39
N SER A 105 -7.78 11.34 -11.32
CA SER A 105 -6.78 10.98 -10.32
C SER A 105 -5.37 11.27 -10.84
N GLY A 106 -4.65 12.14 -10.14
CA GLY A 106 -3.34 12.63 -10.53
C GLY A 106 -3.39 13.74 -11.59
N ARG A 107 -2.21 14.09 -12.11
CA ARG A 107 -2.03 15.07 -13.19
C ARG A 107 -1.31 14.39 -14.34
N LEU A 108 -1.99 14.19 -15.46
CA LEU A 108 -1.43 13.60 -16.67
C LEU A 108 -0.88 14.70 -17.59
N GLY A 109 -0.11 14.34 -18.63
CA GLY A 109 0.57 15.27 -19.54
C GLY A 109 2.03 14.86 -19.78
N GLU A 110 2.86 15.76 -20.29
CA GLU A 110 4.27 15.44 -20.60
C GLU A 110 5.10 15.01 -19.39
N SER A 111 4.73 15.46 -18.18
CA SER A 111 5.37 15.08 -16.92
C SER A 111 4.31 14.64 -15.90
N PRO A 112 3.83 13.38 -16.00
CA PRO A 112 2.76 12.88 -15.16
C PRO A 112 3.15 12.88 -13.69
N ARG A 113 2.22 13.30 -12.84
CA ARG A 113 2.27 13.07 -11.39
C ARG A 113 1.06 12.23 -11.00
N VAL A 114 1.30 10.94 -10.85
CA VAL A 114 0.30 9.95 -10.41
C VAL A 114 0.29 9.79 -8.90
N VAL A 115 -0.89 9.48 -8.37
CA VAL A 115 -1.21 9.30 -6.94
C VAL A 115 -2.14 8.09 -6.84
N GLY A 116 -2.31 7.54 -5.63
CA GLY A 116 -3.24 6.41 -5.45
C GLY A 116 -4.65 6.75 -5.95
N THR A 117 -5.19 5.92 -6.85
CA THR A 117 -6.57 6.09 -7.32
C THR A 117 -7.53 5.93 -6.16
N ARG A 118 -8.49 6.85 -6.06
CA ARG A 118 -9.44 6.95 -4.96
C ARG A 118 -10.82 7.37 -5.45
N PRO A 119 -11.87 7.20 -4.64
CA PRO A 119 -13.21 7.58 -5.05
C PRO A 119 -13.28 9.06 -5.43
N MET A 120 -13.85 9.35 -6.60
CA MET A 120 -14.06 10.70 -7.12
C MET A 120 -15.46 10.81 -7.71
N ILE A 121 -16.03 12.01 -7.66
CA ILE A 121 -17.36 12.31 -8.18
C ILE A 121 -17.28 13.54 -9.08
N PHE A 122 -17.88 13.45 -10.26
CA PHE A 122 -17.84 14.48 -11.30
C PHE A 122 -19.25 14.83 -11.74
N SER A 123 -19.67 16.07 -11.54
CA SER A 123 -20.98 16.51 -11.98
C SER A 123 -21.02 16.72 -13.49
N LEU A 124 -22.06 16.19 -14.12
CA LEU A 124 -22.35 16.48 -15.51
C LEU A 124 -22.94 17.90 -15.67
N PRO A 125 -22.81 18.51 -16.87
CA PRO A 125 -23.50 19.74 -17.19
C PRO A 125 -25.02 19.66 -16.93
N ALA A 126 -25.64 20.77 -16.54
CA ALA A 126 -27.06 20.81 -16.17
C ALA A 126 -28.01 20.43 -17.33
N ASP A 127 -27.54 20.66 -18.57
CA ASP A 127 -28.23 20.31 -19.81
C ASP A 127 -27.96 18.87 -20.28
N ALA A 128 -27.27 18.03 -19.49
CA ALA A 128 -26.98 16.66 -19.87
C ALA A 128 -28.22 15.73 -19.83
N ALA A 129 -29.23 16.05 -19.00
CA ALA A 129 -30.42 15.21 -18.87
C ALA A 129 -31.18 15.10 -20.21
N GLY A 130 -31.58 13.88 -20.58
CA GLY A 130 -32.25 13.63 -21.87
C GLY A 130 -31.35 13.70 -23.10
N THR A 131 -30.03 13.88 -22.92
CA THR A 131 -29.07 13.94 -24.03
C THR A 131 -28.28 12.65 -24.15
N GLN A 132 -27.76 12.42 -25.35
CA GLN A 132 -26.73 11.42 -25.60
C GLN A 132 -25.37 12.12 -25.60
N GLY A 133 -24.41 11.57 -24.87
CA GLY A 133 -23.06 12.11 -24.77
C GLY A 133 -21.99 11.02 -24.78
N VAL A 134 -20.74 11.43 -24.86
CA VAL A 134 -19.57 10.56 -24.84
C VAL A 134 -18.78 10.82 -23.56
N ILE A 135 -18.56 9.74 -22.80
CA ILE A 135 -17.52 9.71 -21.78
C ILE A 135 -16.22 9.20 -22.41
N ALA A 136 -15.13 9.90 -22.16
CA ALA A 136 -13.79 9.43 -22.47
C ALA A 136 -12.94 9.41 -21.19
N ILE A 137 -12.13 8.37 -21.02
CA ILE A 137 -11.19 8.23 -19.91
C ILE A 137 -9.80 8.00 -20.49
N ARG A 138 -8.90 8.94 -20.21
CA ARG A 138 -7.48 8.82 -20.52
C ARG A 138 -6.79 8.24 -19.30
N ALA A 139 -6.32 7.01 -19.37
CA ALA A 139 -5.58 6.35 -18.32
C ALA A 139 -4.08 6.42 -18.59
N PHE A 140 -3.30 6.47 -17.52
CA PHE A 140 -1.84 6.42 -17.58
C PHE A 140 -1.33 5.39 -16.58
N MET A 141 -0.44 4.53 -17.05
CA MET A 141 0.38 3.63 -16.24
C MET A 141 1.83 4.07 -16.36
N GLN A 142 2.46 4.33 -15.22
CA GLN A 142 3.83 4.77 -15.14
C GLN A 142 4.78 3.68 -15.66
N PRO A 143 5.70 4.03 -16.59
CA PRO A 143 6.71 3.09 -17.04
C PRO A 143 7.62 2.61 -15.91
N GLY A 144 8.00 1.34 -15.93
CA GLY A 144 8.88 0.72 -14.93
C GLY A 144 8.20 0.38 -13.59
N SER A 145 6.90 0.63 -13.44
CA SER A 145 6.12 0.09 -12.31
C SER A 145 6.16 -1.45 -12.34
N ALA A 146 6.26 -2.07 -11.16
CA ALA A 146 6.22 -3.53 -11.04
C ALA A 146 4.80 -4.01 -11.40
N ALA A 147 4.63 -4.44 -12.65
CA ALA A 147 3.34 -4.79 -13.23
C ALA A 147 3.08 -6.30 -13.14
N GLY A 148 1.85 -6.67 -12.77
CA GLY A 148 1.35 -8.04 -12.90
C GLY A 148 0.77 -8.31 -14.30
N PRO A 149 0.47 -9.58 -14.65
CA PRO A 149 -0.15 -9.93 -15.93
C PRO A 149 -1.53 -9.28 -16.16
N ALA A 150 -2.18 -8.83 -15.09
CA ALA A 150 -3.48 -8.17 -15.13
C ALA A 150 -3.40 -6.66 -14.85
N SER A 151 -2.22 -6.05 -14.88
CA SER A 151 -2.06 -4.61 -14.63
C SER A 151 -2.56 -3.73 -15.79
N GLY A 152 -2.73 -2.45 -15.47
CA GLY A 152 -2.87 -1.37 -16.43
C GLY A 152 -4.31 -0.93 -16.68
N GLY A 153 -4.57 0.37 -16.64
CA GLY A 153 -5.88 0.92 -17.01
C GLY A 153 -6.93 0.73 -15.93
N ILE A 154 -8.19 0.62 -16.36
CA ILE A 154 -9.36 0.63 -15.47
C ILE A 154 -9.63 -0.78 -14.94
N HIS A 155 -9.71 -0.90 -13.61
CA HIS A 155 -10.05 -2.14 -12.93
C HIS A 155 -11.46 -2.16 -12.35
N VAL A 156 -12.05 -1.00 -12.08
CA VAL A 156 -13.44 -0.88 -11.64
C VAL A 156 -14.11 0.18 -12.51
N ALA A 157 -15.16 -0.21 -13.22
CA ALA A 157 -15.90 0.69 -14.10
C ALA A 157 -16.49 1.90 -13.33
N PRO A 158 -16.61 3.07 -13.99
CA PRO A 158 -17.29 4.21 -13.39
C PRO A 158 -18.79 3.94 -13.23
N THR A 159 -19.49 4.77 -12.45
CA THR A 159 -20.94 4.64 -12.21
C THR A 159 -21.65 5.94 -12.57
N LEU A 160 -22.76 5.85 -13.31
CA LEU A 160 -23.65 6.99 -13.57
C LEU A 160 -24.76 7.00 -12.52
N ALA A 161 -24.92 8.11 -11.80
CA ALA A 161 -25.91 8.20 -10.73
C ALA A 161 -26.54 9.61 -10.63
N PRO A 162 -27.82 9.73 -10.25
CA PRO A 162 -28.42 11.02 -9.89
C PRO A 162 -27.83 11.56 -8.56
N GLN A 163 -27.90 12.87 -8.35
CA GLN A 163 -27.16 13.58 -7.30
C GLN A 163 -27.45 13.24 -5.81
N PRO A 164 -28.62 12.76 -5.37
CA PRO A 164 -28.69 12.24 -4.00
C PRO A 164 -27.99 10.87 -3.88
N GLU A 165 -28.22 9.97 -4.83
CA GLU A 165 -27.68 8.61 -4.81
C GLU A 165 -26.17 8.60 -5.04
N SER A 166 -25.65 9.46 -5.91
CA SER A 166 -24.22 9.58 -6.21
C SER A 166 -23.41 9.93 -4.96
N ARG A 167 -23.92 10.82 -4.11
CA ARG A 167 -23.29 11.24 -2.86
C ARG A 167 -23.26 10.13 -1.82
N GLU A 168 -24.32 9.35 -1.70
CA GLU A 168 -24.33 8.19 -0.79
C GLU A 168 -23.40 7.09 -1.28
N LEU A 169 -23.39 6.79 -2.59
CA LEU A 169 -22.43 5.84 -3.17
C LEU A 169 -20.98 6.29 -2.96
N TYR A 170 -20.70 7.56 -3.16
CA TYR A 170 -19.38 8.16 -2.93
C TYR A 170 -18.91 7.99 -1.48
N ARG A 171 -19.81 8.20 -0.49
CA ARG A 171 -19.51 7.95 0.92
C ARG A 171 -19.22 6.48 1.20
N VAL A 172 -19.96 5.56 0.59
CA VAL A 172 -19.73 4.11 0.75
C VAL A 172 -18.37 3.70 0.16
N GLN A 173 -18.01 4.22 -1.01
CA GLN A 173 -16.70 3.98 -1.64
C GLN A 173 -15.55 4.48 -0.76
N TRP A 174 -15.69 5.68 -0.18
CA TRP A 174 -14.71 6.22 0.78
C TRP A 174 -14.64 5.39 2.06
N TRP A 175 -15.77 5.00 2.63
CA TRP A 175 -15.81 4.15 3.83
C TRP A 175 -15.02 2.86 3.64
N ARG A 176 -15.15 2.19 2.49
CA ARG A 176 -14.39 0.98 2.18
C ARG A 176 -12.88 1.24 2.15
N THR A 177 -12.47 2.32 1.47
CA THR A 177 -11.06 2.72 1.38
C THR A 177 -10.49 3.09 2.76
N VAL A 178 -11.25 3.82 3.58
CA VAL A 178 -10.85 4.17 4.95
C VAL A 178 -10.76 2.92 5.83
N ALA A 179 -11.70 1.99 5.71
CA ALA A 179 -11.69 0.74 6.48
C ALA A 179 -10.45 -0.11 6.16
N GLY A 180 -10.15 -0.33 4.87
CA GLY A 180 -9.02 -1.17 4.44
C GLY A 180 -7.65 -0.66 4.88
N TYR A 181 -7.47 0.66 4.95
CA TYR A 181 -6.21 1.28 5.37
C TYR A 181 -6.20 1.76 6.84
N SER A 182 -7.29 1.58 7.60
CA SER A 182 -7.38 2.06 9.00
C SER A 182 -6.28 1.50 9.90
N VAL A 183 -5.93 0.21 9.71
CA VAL A 183 -4.90 -0.48 10.48
C VAL A 183 -3.50 0.10 10.19
N GLU A 184 -3.27 0.64 8.99
CA GLU A 184 -2.03 1.33 8.62
C GLU A 184 -1.81 2.62 9.43
N VAL A 185 -2.82 3.13 10.15
CA VAL A 185 -2.70 4.25 11.10
C VAL A 185 -2.72 3.78 12.55
N VAL A 186 -3.61 2.84 12.89
CA VAL A 186 -3.73 2.31 14.26
C VAL A 186 -2.43 1.65 14.73
N GLU A 187 -1.76 0.89 13.86
CA GLU A 187 -0.52 0.22 14.23
C GLU A 187 0.65 1.18 14.48
N PRO A 188 0.94 2.18 13.62
CA PRO A 188 1.90 3.23 13.96
C PRO A 188 1.63 3.92 15.29
N LEU A 189 0.36 4.20 15.63
CA LEU A 189 0.01 4.76 16.92
C LEU A 189 0.32 3.79 18.07
N ALA A 190 0.03 2.49 17.89
CA ALA A 190 0.40 1.46 18.86
C ALA A 190 1.92 1.32 19.01
N MET A 191 2.68 1.36 17.92
CA MET A 191 4.15 1.38 17.94
C MET A 191 4.67 2.62 18.69
N ALA A 192 4.08 3.80 18.47
CA ALA A 192 4.44 5.02 19.19
C ALA A 192 4.17 4.90 20.71
N MET A 193 3.05 4.30 21.10
CA MET A 193 2.77 4.00 22.52
C MET A 193 3.81 3.05 23.12
N VAL A 194 4.23 2.01 22.38
CA VAL A 194 5.31 1.11 22.82
C VAL A 194 6.66 1.82 22.90
N ILE A 195 6.98 2.74 21.98
CA ILE A 195 8.18 3.57 22.05
C ILE A 195 8.18 4.40 23.34
N VAL A 196 7.09 5.08 23.65
CA VAL A 196 6.95 5.88 24.88
C VAL A 196 7.14 5.00 26.11
N LEU A 197 6.44 3.86 26.20
CA LEU A 197 6.60 2.88 27.28
C LEU A 197 8.07 2.42 27.41
N ALA A 198 8.70 2.09 26.29
CA ALA A 198 10.07 1.59 26.27
C ALA A 198 11.07 2.64 26.77
N LEU A 199 10.91 3.91 26.37
CA LEU A 199 11.75 5.00 26.83
C LEU A 199 11.61 5.25 28.33
N PHE A 200 10.38 5.18 28.88
CA PHE A 200 10.14 5.28 30.32
C PHE A 200 10.77 4.14 31.11
N LEU A 201 10.73 2.90 30.58
CA LEU A 201 11.29 1.73 31.25
C LEU A 201 12.78 1.51 30.99
N ARG A 202 13.36 2.21 30.00
CA ARG A 202 14.78 2.09 29.63
C ARG A 202 15.74 2.23 30.81
N PRO A 203 15.65 3.24 31.70
CA PRO A 203 16.60 3.35 32.83
C PRO A 203 16.51 2.16 33.81
N LEU A 204 15.33 1.54 33.92
CA LEU A 204 15.06 0.42 34.82
C LEU A 204 15.42 -0.94 34.22
N SER A 205 15.63 -1.02 32.90
CA SER A 205 15.89 -2.28 32.21
C SER A 205 17.37 -2.68 32.19
N SER A 206 17.62 -3.98 32.28
CA SER A 206 18.92 -4.59 32.00
C SER A 206 19.29 -4.51 30.50
N GLN A 207 18.31 -4.27 29.62
CA GLN A 207 18.41 -4.30 28.16
C GLN A 207 18.37 -2.90 27.54
N ARG A 208 19.13 -1.94 28.12
CA ARG A 208 19.08 -0.51 27.74
C ARG A 208 19.45 -0.23 26.28
N SER A 209 20.42 -0.98 25.75
CA SER A 209 20.88 -0.86 24.36
C SER A 209 19.87 -1.44 23.38
N PHE A 210 19.30 -2.61 23.68
CA PHE A 210 18.20 -3.20 22.91
C PHE A 210 17.03 -2.22 22.81
N ILE A 211 16.57 -1.65 23.94
CA ILE A 211 15.45 -0.71 23.96
C ILE A 211 15.68 0.49 23.05
N ALA A 212 16.88 1.10 23.08
CA ALA A 212 17.18 2.24 22.22
C ALA A 212 17.03 1.92 20.73
N PHE A 213 17.55 0.76 20.29
CA PHE A 213 17.47 0.35 18.89
C PHE A 213 16.08 -0.16 18.50
N VAL A 214 15.34 -0.78 19.42
CA VAL A 214 13.92 -1.12 19.20
C VAL A 214 13.08 0.13 18.99
N CYS A 215 13.31 1.21 19.74
CA CYS A 215 12.60 2.47 19.50
C CYS A 215 12.83 3.00 18.08
N VAL A 216 14.08 2.94 17.59
CA VAL A 216 14.42 3.33 16.21
C VAL A 216 13.74 2.41 15.19
N ALA A 217 13.79 1.09 15.41
CA ALA A 217 13.19 0.12 14.50
C ALA A 217 11.66 0.25 14.44
N LEU A 218 11.01 0.48 15.58
CA LEU A 218 9.56 0.76 15.67
C LEU A 218 9.21 2.08 14.98
N LEU A 219 9.99 3.14 15.17
CA LEU A 219 9.74 4.43 14.51
C LEU A 219 9.81 4.29 12.99
N LEU A 220 10.85 3.64 12.46
CA LEU A 220 11.00 3.39 11.03
C LEU A 220 9.89 2.50 10.48
N SER A 221 9.48 1.47 11.23
CA SER A 221 8.34 0.62 10.87
C SER A 221 7.03 1.41 10.86
N ALA A 222 6.81 2.28 11.84
CA ALA A 222 5.61 3.12 11.96
C ALA A 222 5.50 4.12 10.80
N VAL A 223 6.59 4.82 10.47
CA VAL A 223 6.64 5.75 9.33
C VAL A 223 6.33 5.03 8.02
N ARG A 224 6.97 3.87 7.79
CA ARG A 224 6.74 3.08 6.57
C ARG A 224 5.28 2.68 6.37
N ARG A 225 4.58 2.34 7.46
CA ARG A 225 3.16 1.96 7.41
C ARG A 225 2.25 3.17 7.23
N LEU A 226 2.57 4.28 7.91
CA LEU A 226 1.84 5.53 7.75
C LEU A 226 1.91 6.06 6.31
N ASP A 227 3.05 5.91 5.63
CA ASP A 227 3.20 6.26 4.22
C ASP A 227 2.19 5.55 3.31
N ASN A 228 1.85 4.29 3.61
CA ASN A 228 0.85 3.53 2.87
C ASN A 228 -0.56 4.13 3.04
N ALA A 229 -0.94 4.56 4.25
CA ALA A 229 -2.19 5.28 4.47
C ALA A 229 -2.20 6.65 3.78
N ILE A 230 -1.08 7.38 3.82
CA ILE A 230 -0.95 8.71 3.21
C ILE A 230 -1.15 8.63 1.69
N VAL A 231 -0.50 7.68 1.01
CA VAL A 231 -0.62 7.54 -0.45
C VAL A 231 -2.01 7.08 -0.88
N SER A 232 -2.70 6.29 -0.07
CA SER A 232 -4.03 5.76 -0.42
C SER A 232 -5.19 6.70 -0.08
N TRP A 233 -5.02 7.64 0.84
CA TRP A 233 -6.08 8.59 1.21
C TRP A 233 -5.85 10.01 0.68
N THR A 234 -4.62 10.40 0.36
CA THR A 234 -4.26 11.79 0.06
C THR A 234 -3.43 11.94 -1.22
N ASP A 235 -3.37 13.16 -1.75
CA ASP A 235 -2.49 13.49 -2.88
C ASP A 235 -1.10 13.99 -2.44
N LEU A 236 -0.78 13.90 -1.14
CA LEU A 236 0.46 14.47 -0.58
C LEU A 236 1.70 13.78 -1.15
N LEU A 237 1.61 12.49 -1.44
CA LEU A 237 2.70 11.67 -1.95
C LEU A 237 2.34 11.11 -3.33
N SER A 238 3.23 11.27 -4.32
CA SER A 238 3.07 10.58 -5.61
C SER A 238 3.44 9.11 -5.48
N LEU A 239 2.91 8.26 -6.36
CA LEU A 239 3.28 6.83 -6.39
C LEU A 239 4.78 6.62 -6.60
N SER A 240 5.42 7.45 -7.43
CA SER A 240 6.86 7.46 -7.63
C SER A 240 7.65 7.83 -6.36
N ALA A 241 7.21 8.85 -5.63
CA ALA A 241 7.85 9.26 -4.39
C ALA A 241 7.66 8.20 -3.29
N TYR A 242 6.46 7.63 -3.19
CA TYR A 242 6.16 6.52 -2.29
C TYR A 242 7.03 5.29 -2.56
N ALA A 243 7.14 4.87 -3.83
CA ALA A 243 7.98 3.74 -4.22
C ALA A 243 9.47 4.02 -3.92
N TRP A 244 9.94 5.23 -4.20
CA TRP A 244 11.31 5.64 -3.90
C TRP A 244 11.60 5.60 -2.40
N LEU A 245 10.76 6.24 -1.58
CA LEU A 245 10.92 6.26 -0.13
C LEU A 245 10.95 4.85 0.47
N ASN A 246 10.03 3.99 0.03
CA ASN A 246 10.00 2.61 0.51
C ASN A 246 11.25 1.82 0.13
N ASN A 247 11.64 1.84 -1.15
CA ASN A 247 12.72 1.00 -1.67
C ASN A 247 14.11 1.51 -1.27
N VAL A 248 14.29 2.82 -1.16
CA VAL A 248 15.60 3.44 -0.90
C VAL A 248 15.84 3.69 0.59
N LEU A 249 14.80 4.08 1.33
CA LEU A 249 14.97 4.62 2.68
C LEU A 249 14.33 3.72 3.73
N TRP A 250 13.01 3.56 3.71
CA TRP A 250 12.29 2.95 4.82
C TRP A 250 12.57 1.47 4.98
N MET A 251 12.57 0.71 3.89
CA MET A 251 12.79 -0.72 3.97
C MET A 251 14.23 -1.08 4.36
N PRO A 252 15.28 -0.50 3.74
CA PRO A 252 16.66 -0.75 4.15
C PRO A 252 16.94 -0.39 5.61
N LEU A 253 16.51 0.80 6.03
CA LEU A 253 16.78 1.29 7.39
C LEU A 253 16.00 0.52 8.45
N SER A 254 14.73 0.17 8.19
CA SER A 254 13.90 -0.56 9.15
C SER A 254 14.47 -1.95 9.45
N LEU A 255 14.81 -2.72 8.42
CA LEU A 255 15.38 -4.05 8.56
C LEU A 255 16.75 -4.03 9.24
N ALA A 256 17.60 -3.06 8.90
CA ALA A 256 18.89 -2.87 9.58
C ALA A 256 18.68 -2.52 11.06
N ALA A 257 17.76 -1.61 11.38
CA ALA A 257 17.45 -1.25 12.76
C ALA A 257 16.94 -2.45 13.56
N TRP A 258 16.11 -3.32 12.97
CA TRP A 258 15.68 -4.57 13.60
C TRP A 258 16.83 -5.55 13.83
N ALA A 259 17.72 -5.74 12.86
CA ALA A 259 18.90 -6.59 13.01
C ALA A 259 19.82 -6.07 14.13
N LEU A 260 20.08 -4.76 14.16
CA LEU A 260 20.88 -4.10 15.19
C LEU A 260 20.22 -4.25 16.57
N ALA A 261 18.91 -4.00 16.67
CA ALA A 261 18.13 -4.16 17.90
C ALA A 261 18.30 -5.58 18.46
N TRP A 262 17.95 -6.61 17.68
CA TRP A 262 18.04 -7.99 18.14
C TRP A 262 19.48 -8.44 18.45
N ASN A 263 20.49 -7.91 17.73
CA ASN A 263 21.90 -8.18 18.04
C ASN A 263 22.30 -7.72 19.46
N ARG A 264 21.59 -6.74 20.03
CA ARG A 264 21.81 -6.20 21.39
C ARG A 264 21.05 -6.95 22.48
N TRP A 265 20.18 -7.90 22.13
CA TRP A 265 19.49 -8.75 23.12
C TRP A 265 20.47 -9.68 23.86
N VAL A 266 21.54 -10.10 23.17
CA VAL A 266 22.63 -10.93 23.73
C VAL A 266 23.93 -10.14 23.73
N LEU A 267 24.43 -9.84 24.93
CA LEU A 267 25.68 -9.09 25.13
C LEU A 267 26.89 -10.03 25.29
N PRO A 268 28.09 -9.61 24.83
CA PRO A 268 28.35 -8.42 24.03
C PRO A 268 27.77 -8.53 22.60
N PRO A 269 27.37 -7.41 21.97
CA PRO A 269 26.84 -7.44 20.59
C PRO A 269 27.94 -7.83 19.60
N SER A 270 27.57 -8.53 18.53
CA SER A 270 28.53 -8.92 17.49
C SER A 270 28.80 -7.74 16.56
N ARG A 271 30.05 -7.26 16.52
CA ARG A 271 30.48 -6.18 15.61
C ARG A 271 30.37 -6.58 14.14
N MET A 272 30.55 -7.86 13.82
CA MET A 272 30.36 -8.39 12.48
C MET A 272 28.90 -8.26 12.04
N ILE A 273 27.94 -8.60 12.90
CA ILE A 273 26.51 -8.46 12.58
C ILE A 273 26.14 -6.99 12.37
N ASP A 274 26.67 -6.09 13.21
CA ASP A 274 26.46 -4.65 13.04
C ASP A 274 27.02 -4.13 11.71
N GLY A 275 28.28 -4.44 11.41
CA GLY A 275 28.91 -4.04 10.14
C GLY A 275 28.18 -4.59 8.92
N SER A 276 27.82 -5.87 8.94
CA SER A 276 27.05 -6.50 7.85
C SER A 276 25.67 -5.88 7.69
N ALA A 277 24.97 -5.54 8.78
CA ALA A 277 23.66 -4.89 8.70
C ALA A 277 23.73 -3.53 7.99
N PHE A 278 24.76 -2.71 8.28
CA PHE A 278 24.97 -1.44 7.60
C PHE A 278 25.34 -1.60 6.13
N VAL A 279 26.25 -2.53 5.81
CA VAL A 279 26.65 -2.80 4.42
C VAL A 279 25.45 -3.28 3.60
N LEU A 280 24.67 -4.21 4.14
CA LEU A 280 23.46 -4.71 3.49
C LEU A 280 22.43 -3.59 3.29
N ALA A 281 22.20 -2.74 4.30
CA ALA A 281 21.30 -1.60 4.16
C ALA A 281 21.74 -0.62 3.05
N ALA A 282 23.04 -0.33 2.97
CA ALA A 282 23.60 0.52 1.92
C ALA A 282 23.43 -0.12 0.53
N LEU A 283 23.66 -1.43 0.41
CA LEU A 283 23.42 -2.18 -0.82
C LEU A 283 21.94 -2.18 -1.22
N GLY A 284 21.03 -2.34 -0.26
CA GLY A 284 19.59 -2.27 -0.49
C GLY A 284 19.15 -0.88 -0.97
N ALA A 285 19.64 0.17 -0.33
CA ALA A 285 19.37 1.55 -0.73
C ALA A 285 19.92 1.85 -2.14
N ALA A 286 21.16 1.44 -2.43
CA ALA A 286 21.76 1.58 -3.76
C ALA A 286 20.97 0.80 -4.83
N GLY A 287 20.56 -0.43 -4.52
CA GLY A 287 19.69 -1.24 -5.39
C GLY A 287 18.36 -0.54 -5.68
N GLY A 288 17.73 0.05 -4.65
CA GLY A 288 16.52 0.85 -4.80
C GLY A 288 16.71 2.08 -5.70
N VAL A 289 17.81 2.83 -5.53
CA VAL A 289 18.12 4.01 -6.36
C VAL A 289 18.32 3.62 -7.83
N MET A 290 18.96 2.49 -8.07
CA MET A 290 19.24 1.98 -9.42
C MET A 290 18.02 1.28 -10.06
N GLY A 291 16.94 1.04 -9.32
CA GLY A 291 15.86 0.15 -9.79
C GLY A 291 16.31 -1.30 -9.99
N ALA A 292 17.39 -1.71 -9.34
CA ALA A 292 18.04 -3.00 -9.53
C ALA A 292 17.47 -4.06 -8.58
N ALA A 293 16.57 -4.91 -9.10
CA ALA A 293 15.91 -5.96 -8.32
C ALA A 293 16.88 -6.89 -7.59
N TRP A 294 18.02 -7.22 -8.20
CA TRP A 294 19.05 -8.07 -7.58
C TRP A 294 19.63 -7.45 -6.31
N GLY A 295 19.80 -6.13 -6.27
CA GLY A 295 20.35 -5.42 -5.11
C GLY A 295 19.40 -5.51 -3.91
N THR A 296 18.12 -5.28 -4.16
CA THR A 296 17.05 -5.47 -3.18
C THR A 296 17.01 -6.92 -2.69
N GLN A 297 17.10 -7.91 -3.58
CA GLN A 297 17.06 -9.32 -3.22
C GLN A 297 18.25 -9.74 -2.35
N VAL A 298 19.47 -9.35 -2.71
CA VAL A 298 20.68 -9.62 -1.93
C VAL A 298 20.57 -9.01 -0.53
N PHE A 299 20.12 -7.76 -0.45
CA PHE A 299 19.87 -7.07 0.81
C PHE A 299 18.88 -7.84 1.70
N ARG A 300 17.73 -8.23 1.14
CA ARG A 300 16.65 -8.93 1.86
C ARG A 300 17.13 -10.29 2.37
N LEU A 301 17.67 -11.14 1.50
CA LEU A 301 18.13 -12.48 1.89
C LEU A 301 19.33 -12.43 2.84
N GLY A 302 20.26 -11.49 2.63
CA GLY A 302 21.40 -11.28 3.51
C GLY A 302 20.95 -10.86 4.92
N THR A 303 19.97 -9.97 5.03
CA THR A 303 19.46 -9.52 6.33
C THR A 303 18.67 -10.63 7.02
N LEU A 304 17.93 -11.45 6.27
CA LEU A 304 17.27 -12.64 6.82
C LEU A 304 18.31 -13.62 7.42
N ALA A 305 19.41 -13.86 6.72
CA ALA A 305 20.51 -14.69 7.25
C ALA A 305 21.11 -14.11 8.53
N LEU A 306 21.28 -12.77 8.62
CA LEU A 306 21.71 -12.12 9.86
C LEU A 306 20.69 -12.33 11.00
N LEU A 307 19.40 -12.20 10.73
CA LEU A 307 18.36 -12.44 11.73
C LEU A 307 18.36 -13.90 12.20
N VAL A 308 18.60 -14.88 11.32
CA VAL A 308 18.77 -16.29 11.70
C VAL A 308 19.99 -16.48 12.61
N LEU A 309 21.12 -15.85 12.31
CA LEU A 309 22.31 -15.89 13.16
C LEU A 309 22.06 -15.25 14.54
N VAL A 310 21.34 -14.14 14.58
CA VAL A 310 20.94 -13.49 15.84
C VAL A 310 19.98 -14.39 16.63
N ALA A 311 19.00 -15.01 15.99
CA ALA A 311 18.09 -15.96 16.63
C ALA A 311 18.86 -17.15 17.23
N ALA A 312 19.85 -17.70 16.53
CA ALA A 312 20.71 -18.75 17.07
C ALA A 312 21.49 -18.29 18.33
N ARG A 313 21.96 -17.04 18.36
CA ARG A 313 22.60 -16.44 19.55
C ARG A 313 21.62 -16.31 20.71
N ILE A 314 20.38 -15.87 20.45
CA ILE A 314 19.31 -15.75 21.46
C ILE A 314 18.94 -17.14 22.01
N ALA A 315 18.82 -18.16 21.17
CA ALA A 315 18.49 -19.52 21.59
C ALA A 315 19.53 -20.11 22.56
N ARG A 316 20.81 -19.84 22.29
CA ARG A 316 21.94 -20.33 23.09
C ARG A 316 22.09 -19.57 24.41
N ASN A 317 22.10 -18.24 24.34
CA ASN A 317 22.59 -17.40 25.45
C ASN A 317 21.62 -16.27 25.85
N GLY A 318 20.44 -16.18 25.23
CA GLY A 318 19.51 -15.07 25.44
C GLY A 318 18.68 -15.22 26.72
N PRO A 319 18.45 -14.12 27.47
CA PRO A 319 17.44 -14.11 28.52
C PRO A 319 16.06 -14.26 27.91
N THR A 320 15.14 -14.90 28.68
CA THR A 320 13.75 -15.16 28.27
C THR A 320 13.61 -15.69 26.83
N ARG A 321 14.57 -16.54 26.41
CA ARG A 321 14.78 -16.96 25.01
C ARG A 321 13.53 -17.33 24.23
N GLY A 322 12.59 -18.08 24.84
CA GLY A 322 11.36 -18.49 24.16
C GLY A 322 10.52 -17.29 23.72
N MET A 323 10.29 -16.34 24.64
CA MET A 323 9.51 -15.14 24.33
C MET A 323 10.24 -14.22 23.34
N ALA A 324 11.54 -14.01 23.53
CA ALA A 324 12.34 -13.20 22.62
C ALA A 324 12.34 -13.76 21.19
N LEU A 325 12.50 -15.08 21.02
CA LEU A 325 12.45 -15.74 19.72
C LEU A 325 11.08 -15.65 19.06
N ILE A 326 9.99 -15.81 19.82
CA ILE A 326 8.63 -15.66 19.29
C ILE A 326 8.40 -14.24 18.79
N VAL A 327 8.76 -13.22 19.57
CA VAL A 327 8.60 -11.82 19.16
C VAL A 327 9.46 -11.50 17.94
N MET A 328 10.72 -11.95 17.94
CA MET A 328 11.63 -11.78 16.82
C MET A 328 11.09 -12.45 15.55
N LEU A 329 10.56 -13.67 15.66
CA LEU A 329 9.96 -14.40 14.55
C LEU A 329 8.77 -13.63 13.99
N MET A 330 7.85 -13.18 14.84
CA MET A 330 6.66 -12.43 14.39
C MET A 330 7.06 -11.14 13.66
N ILE A 331 8.00 -10.37 14.21
CA ILE A 331 8.51 -9.17 13.55
C ILE A 331 9.20 -9.52 12.23
N THR A 332 9.95 -10.63 12.17
CA THR A 332 10.57 -11.07 10.92
C THR A 332 9.50 -11.45 9.90
N VAL A 333 8.48 -12.22 10.27
CA VAL A 333 7.37 -12.58 9.38
C VAL A 333 6.69 -11.33 8.81
N SER A 334 6.48 -10.28 9.61
CA SER A 334 5.85 -9.04 9.12
C SER A 334 6.73 -8.24 8.14
N GLN A 335 8.06 -8.41 8.16
CA GLN A 335 8.96 -7.77 7.19
C GLN A 335 9.10 -8.55 5.87
N TYR A 336 8.87 -9.87 5.88
CA TYR A 336 9.13 -10.79 4.76
C TYR A 336 7.87 -11.38 4.12
N THR A 337 6.74 -10.66 4.19
CA THR A 337 5.47 -11.11 3.62
C THR A 337 5.51 -11.28 2.10
N SER A 338 6.31 -10.49 1.38
CA SER A 338 6.53 -10.66 -0.07
C SER A 338 7.13 -12.02 -0.43
N GLU A 339 8.15 -12.47 0.32
CA GLU A 339 8.79 -13.77 0.10
C GLU A 339 7.84 -14.90 0.48
N LEU A 340 7.08 -14.74 1.57
CA LEU A 340 6.05 -15.71 1.95
C LEU A 340 4.99 -15.85 0.86
N GLY A 341 4.54 -14.73 0.27
CA GLY A 341 3.62 -14.73 -0.87
C GLY A 341 4.20 -15.45 -2.09
N SER A 342 5.49 -15.25 -2.39
CA SER A 342 6.17 -15.98 -3.48
C SER A 342 6.27 -17.50 -3.25
N LEU A 343 6.18 -17.94 -1.99
CA LEU A 343 6.13 -19.34 -1.59
C LEU A 343 4.70 -19.90 -1.54
N GLY A 344 3.69 -19.11 -1.96
CA GLY A 344 2.29 -19.52 -1.98
C GLY A 344 1.56 -19.33 -0.65
N VAL A 345 2.15 -18.65 0.33
CA VAL A 345 1.46 -18.32 1.58
C VAL A 345 0.47 -17.17 1.31
N PRO A 346 -0.82 -17.30 1.65
CA PRO A 346 -1.75 -16.19 1.55
C PRO A 346 -1.28 -14.99 2.37
N THR A 347 -1.23 -13.82 1.76
CA THR A 347 -0.75 -12.58 2.39
C THR A 347 -1.87 -11.60 2.73
N ILE A 348 -3.11 -11.88 2.32
CA ILE A 348 -4.29 -11.05 2.57
C ILE A 348 -5.54 -11.91 2.69
N TRP A 349 -6.45 -11.50 3.55
CA TRP A 349 -7.78 -12.09 3.74
C TRP A 349 -8.84 -10.99 3.70
N PHE A 350 -10.10 -11.36 3.47
CA PHE A 350 -11.19 -10.40 3.33
C PHE A 350 -12.31 -10.61 4.37
N PRO A 351 -12.03 -10.51 5.68
CA PRO A 351 -13.08 -10.56 6.69
C PRO A 351 -14.11 -9.45 6.42
N PHE A 352 -15.39 -9.84 6.33
CA PHE A 352 -16.48 -8.90 6.02
C PHE A 352 -16.32 -8.14 4.69
N GLY A 353 -15.53 -8.67 3.75
CA GLY A 353 -15.26 -8.04 2.46
C GLY A 353 -14.27 -6.86 2.51
N ILE A 354 -13.52 -6.71 3.60
CA ILE A 354 -12.45 -5.71 3.74
C ILE A 354 -11.11 -6.43 3.79
N GLY A 355 -10.16 -6.02 2.97
CA GLY A 355 -8.82 -6.60 2.95
C GLY A 355 -8.05 -6.36 4.25
N VAL A 356 -7.50 -7.42 4.82
CA VAL A 356 -6.64 -7.41 5.99
C VAL A 356 -5.39 -8.25 5.70
N THR A 357 -4.23 -7.62 5.75
CA THR A 357 -2.97 -8.26 5.34
C THR A 357 -2.36 -9.12 6.45
N LEU A 358 -1.51 -10.08 6.08
CA LEU A 358 -0.70 -10.87 7.00
C LEU A 358 0.15 -9.98 7.92
N THR A 359 0.71 -8.91 7.34
CA THR A 359 1.47 -7.90 8.10
C THR A 359 0.63 -7.32 9.23
N GLN A 360 -0.62 -6.95 8.96
CA GLN A 360 -1.55 -6.38 9.94
C GLN A 360 -1.88 -7.38 11.06
N TYR A 361 -2.24 -8.62 10.71
CA TYR A 361 -2.49 -9.65 11.73
C TYR A 361 -1.27 -9.91 12.61
N VAL A 362 -0.09 -10.01 12.01
CA VAL A 362 1.14 -10.30 12.73
C VAL A 362 1.55 -9.14 13.63
N TYR A 363 1.40 -7.89 13.20
CA TYR A 363 1.68 -6.73 14.06
C TYR A 363 0.68 -6.56 15.19
N GLY A 364 -0.61 -6.86 14.97
CA GLY A 364 -1.62 -6.91 16.03
C GLY A 364 -1.23 -7.81 17.20
N ILE A 365 -0.40 -8.84 16.95
CA ILE A 365 0.14 -9.75 17.97
C ILE A 365 1.54 -9.29 18.43
N ALA A 366 2.42 -8.95 17.49
CA ALA A 366 3.82 -8.65 17.77
C ALA A 366 4.01 -7.39 18.63
N ILE A 367 3.21 -6.35 18.41
CA ILE A 367 3.34 -5.07 19.15
C ILE A 367 3.03 -5.28 20.65
N PRO A 368 1.90 -5.88 21.06
CA PRO A 368 1.66 -6.22 22.47
C PRO A 368 2.71 -7.14 23.07
N LEU A 369 3.13 -8.19 22.35
CA LEU A 369 4.14 -9.12 22.88
C LEU A 369 5.50 -8.44 23.07
N LEU A 370 5.89 -7.54 22.18
CA LEU A 370 7.10 -6.73 22.34
C LEU A 370 7.00 -5.81 23.56
N ALA A 371 5.85 -5.19 23.81
CA ALA A 371 5.61 -4.38 25.00
C ALA A 371 5.80 -5.22 26.29
N VAL A 372 5.22 -6.42 26.34
CA VAL A 372 5.40 -7.34 27.48
C VAL A 372 6.86 -7.77 27.64
N LEU A 373 7.58 -8.02 26.53
CA LEU A 373 9.01 -8.36 26.57
C LEU A 373 9.83 -7.22 27.19
N ILE A 374 9.56 -5.98 26.80
CA ILE A 374 10.20 -4.77 27.33
C ILE A 374 9.91 -4.63 28.82
N VAL A 375 8.65 -4.78 29.26
CA VAL A 375 8.27 -4.72 30.68
C VAL A 375 9.01 -5.78 31.49
N ARG A 376 9.06 -7.03 31.01
CA ARG A 376 9.79 -8.12 31.68
C ARG A 376 11.28 -7.85 31.80
N SER A 377 11.89 -7.20 30.81
CA SER A 377 13.31 -6.82 30.87
C SER A 377 13.61 -5.75 31.95
N ALA A 378 12.60 -4.96 32.33
CA ALA A 378 12.68 -3.96 33.39
C ALA A 378 12.46 -4.56 34.78
N THR A 379 11.48 -5.46 34.93
CA THR A 379 11.17 -6.06 36.24
C THR A 379 12.21 -7.07 36.72
N THR A 380 12.89 -7.75 35.79
CA THR A 380 13.97 -8.70 36.11
C THR A 380 15.28 -8.05 36.58
N ALA A 381 15.38 -6.71 36.53
CA ALA A 381 16.58 -5.96 36.91
C ALA A 381 16.63 -5.54 38.40
N ALA A 382 15.59 -5.80 39.21
CA ALA A 382 15.60 -5.54 40.67
C ALA A 382 15.84 -6.85 41.45
N PRO A 383 16.77 -6.88 42.45
CA PRO A 383 16.71 -6.02 43.63
C PRO A 383 18.04 -5.32 43.98
N VAL A 384 17.98 -4.06 44.40
CA VAL A 384 19.05 -3.46 45.23
C VAL A 384 18.51 -3.35 46.65
N SER A 385 18.92 -4.29 47.51
CA SER A 385 18.82 -4.19 48.95
C SER A 385 19.72 -3.07 49.44
N GLY A 386 19.15 -2.13 50.19
CA GLY A 386 19.88 -0.99 50.74
C GLY A 386 19.08 -0.22 51.78
N ALA A 387 18.42 -0.92 52.69
CA ALA A 387 17.98 -0.36 53.96
C ALA A 387 18.49 -1.28 55.08
N SER A 388 19.61 -0.89 55.69
CA SER A 388 20.05 -1.47 56.96
C SER A 388 19.06 -1.06 58.06
N PRO A 389 18.60 -1.97 58.91
CA PRO A 389 17.90 -1.59 60.13
C PRO A 389 18.93 -0.94 61.09
N CYS A 390 18.63 0.27 61.54
CA CYS A 390 19.18 0.82 62.78
C CYS A 390 18.24 0.47 63.92
#